data_AF-A0A2A4TFL5-F1
#
_entry.id   AF-A0A2A4TFL5-F1
#
_cell.length_a   1.000
_cell.length_b   1.000
_cell.length_c   1.000
_cell.angle_alpha   90.00
_cell.angle_beta   90.00
_cell.angle_gamma   90.00
#
_symmetry.space_group_name_H-M   'P 1'
#
loop_
_entity.id
_entity.type
_entity.pdbx_description
1 polymer ?
#
loop_
_entity_poly.entity_id
_entity_poly.type
_entity_poly.pdbx_seq_one_letter_code
_entity_poly.pdbx_strand_id
1 'polypeptide(L)'
;MLFCLLSKSTTWAQDETHRIRIAIPEVALLAVRSANSTAVHLQGTVATEAGVAVEFTDKNSDMWINYSSIVGMVSEPSRSISVQLTEGKVPDGLKLSVVAGSDVGQGIGDLGIPVKNELRVTERSKVIIKAIGSSYTGKGVRKGHNLTYSFALLNEKKAYSEMNFNASTPLVVTYTLSDN
;
A
#
# COMPACT_ATOMS: atom_id res chain seq x y z
N MET A 1 -77.04 -13.38 43.72
CA MET A 1 -75.71 -13.75 44.23
C MET A 1 -75.24 -14.97 43.46
N LEU A 2 -73.95 -15.01 43.11
CA LEU A 2 -73.18 -16.17 42.64
C LEU A 2 -73.48 -16.66 41.20
N PHE A 3 -72.49 -16.97 40.36
CA PHE A 3 -71.03 -16.83 40.42
C PHE A 3 -70.56 -17.02 38.96
N CYS A 4 -69.77 -16.08 38.44
CA CYS A 4 -69.10 -16.25 37.14
C CYS A 4 -67.77 -16.95 37.41
N LEU A 5 -67.63 -18.24 37.08
CA LEU A 5 -66.34 -18.95 37.13
C LEU A 5 -65.60 -18.73 35.81
N LEU A 6 -64.58 -17.86 35.83
CA LEU A 6 -63.56 -17.80 34.78
C LEU A 6 -62.70 -19.07 34.84
N SER A 7 -62.70 -19.86 33.78
CA SER A 7 -61.77 -20.98 33.58
C SER A 7 -60.36 -20.44 33.31
N LYS A 8 -59.39 -20.76 34.18
CA LYS A 8 -57.98 -20.46 33.97
C LYS A 8 -57.37 -21.47 33.01
N SER A 9 -56.99 -21.04 31.81
CA SER A 9 -56.10 -21.79 30.91
C SER A 9 -54.65 -21.68 31.41
N THR A 10 -53.99 -22.81 31.63
CA THR A 10 -52.55 -22.86 31.93
C THR A 10 -51.79 -23.25 30.66
N THR A 11 -51.01 -22.30 30.12
CA THR A 11 -50.09 -22.56 29.01
C THR A 11 -48.76 -23.05 29.56
N TRP A 12 -48.29 -24.21 29.10
CA TRP A 12 -46.96 -24.75 29.42
C TRP A 12 -45.97 -24.34 28.33
N ALA A 13 -44.79 -23.86 28.75
CA ALA A 13 -43.67 -23.56 27.86
C ALA A 13 -42.36 -24.03 28.50
N GLN A 14 -41.40 -24.46 27.68
CA GLN A 14 -40.05 -24.82 28.11
C GLN A 14 -39.05 -24.21 27.12
N ASP A 15 -38.00 -23.59 27.67
CA ASP A 15 -36.88 -23.05 26.91
C ASP A 15 -35.59 -23.81 27.26
N GLU A 16 -34.68 -23.91 26.29
CA GLU A 16 -33.34 -24.46 26.46
C GLU A 16 -32.33 -23.65 25.64
N THR A 17 -31.07 -23.56 26.08
CA THR A 17 -30.06 -22.70 25.45
C THR A 17 -28.79 -23.47 25.10
N HIS A 18 -28.11 -23.05 24.03
CA HIS A 18 -26.78 -23.51 23.64
C HIS A 18 -25.88 -22.32 23.26
N ARG A 19 -24.56 -22.53 23.22
CA ARG A 19 -23.56 -21.49 22.97
C ARG A 19 -22.83 -21.71 21.65
N ILE A 20 -22.88 -20.71 20.77
CA ILE A 20 -22.08 -20.65 19.55
C ILE A 20 -20.83 -19.80 19.83
N ARG A 21 -19.67 -20.25 19.34
CA ARG A 21 -18.44 -19.45 19.31
C ARG A 21 -18.15 -19.05 17.87
N ILE A 22 -17.98 -17.74 17.65
CA ILE A 22 -17.55 -17.16 16.38
C ILE A 22 -16.13 -16.64 16.57
N ALA A 23 -15.23 -16.95 15.63
CA ALA A 23 -13.86 -16.47 15.62
C ALA A 23 -13.60 -15.69 14.32
N ILE A 24 -12.90 -14.57 14.43
CA ILE A 24 -12.44 -13.76 13.31
C ILE A 24 -10.91 -13.78 13.34
N PRO A 25 -10.24 -14.23 12.26
CA PRO A 25 -8.79 -14.23 12.22
C PRO A 25 -8.24 -12.83 12.02
N GLU A 26 -7.06 -12.58 12.56
CA GLU A 26 -6.23 -11.47 12.11
C GLU A 26 -5.68 -11.78 10.71
N VAL A 27 -5.63 -10.77 9.83
CA VAL A 27 -5.13 -10.91 8.46
C VAL A 27 -4.24 -9.73 8.14
N ALA A 28 -3.02 -9.99 7.67
CA ALA A 28 -2.09 -8.96 7.21
C ALA A 28 -1.38 -9.45 5.94
N LEU A 29 -2.00 -9.24 4.78
CA LEU A 29 -1.49 -9.69 3.49
C LEU A 29 -1.23 -8.49 2.59
N LEU A 30 -0.02 -8.39 2.04
CA LEU A 30 0.41 -7.34 1.12
C LEU A 30 0.91 -7.92 -0.19
N ALA A 31 0.66 -7.21 -1.28
CA ALA A 31 1.06 -7.60 -2.61
C ALA A 31 1.37 -6.38 -3.47
N VAL A 32 2.48 -6.44 -4.20
CA VAL A 32 2.73 -5.56 -5.35
C VAL A 32 2.29 -6.29 -6.61
N ARG A 33 1.59 -5.60 -7.51
CA ARG A 33 1.01 -6.15 -8.74
C ARG A 33 1.31 -5.28 -9.95
N SER A 34 1.44 -5.91 -11.10
CA SER A 34 1.51 -5.29 -12.42
C SER A 34 0.78 -6.19 -13.42
N ALA A 35 0.43 -5.67 -14.59
CA ALA A 35 -0.20 -6.45 -15.65
C ALA A 35 0.77 -7.49 -16.24
N ASN A 36 2.05 -7.12 -16.35
CA ASN A 36 3.05 -7.89 -17.10
C ASN A 36 4.24 -8.30 -16.22
N SER A 37 4.93 -7.32 -15.64
CA SER A 37 6.16 -7.52 -14.86
C SER A 37 6.21 -6.55 -13.69
N THR A 38 6.74 -7.01 -12.57
CA THR A 38 7.06 -6.15 -11.43
C THR A 38 8.42 -5.46 -11.57
N ALA A 39 9.15 -5.70 -12.67
CA ALA A 39 10.35 -4.94 -13.00
C ALA A 39 9.95 -3.55 -13.54
N VAL A 40 10.56 -2.52 -12.97
CA VAL A 40 10.39 -1.12 -13.39
C VAL A 40 11.67 -0.68 -14.10
N HIS A 41 11.54 -0.22 -15.34
CA HIS A 41 12.65 0.32 -16.13
C HIS A 41 12.50 1.84 -16.22
N LEU A 42 13.52 2.56 -15.78
CA LEU A 42 13.61 4.02 -15.84
C LEU A 42 15.01 4.35 -16.35
N GLN A 43 15.10 5.24 -17.33
CA GLN A 43 16.36 5.59 -17.98
C GLN A 43 16.46 7.09 -18.26
N GLY A 44 17.69 7.54 -18.55
CA GLY A 44 17.91 8.87 -19.09
C GLY A 44 17.73 8.87 -20.60
N THR A 45 17.26 9.99 -21.15
CA THR A 45 17.24 10.23 -22.59
C THR A 45 18.49 11.02 -22.97
N VAL A 46 19.33 10.40 -23.81
CA VAL A 46 20.57 11.03 -24.31
C VAL A 46 20.24 12.16 -25.28
N ALA A 47 21.00 13.25 -25.21
CA ALA A 47 20.88 14.33 -26.17
C ALA A 47 21.51 13.95 -27.52
N THR A 48 21.00 14.51 -28.60
CA THR A 48 21.53 14.32 -29.97
C THR A 48 22.54 15.40 -30.39
N GLU A 49 22.75 16.41 -29.54
CA GLU A 49 23.64 17.55 -29.79
C GLU A 49 24.65 17.71 -28.64
N ALA A 50 25.92 17.97 -28.98
CA ALA A 50 26.97 18.19 -27.99
C ALA A 50 26.69 19.45 -27.16
N GLY A 51 26.93 19.36 -25.84
CA GLY A 51 26.69 20.47 -24.90
C GLY A 51 25.28 20.50 -24.31
N VAL A 52 24.37 19.65 -24.78
CA VAL A 52 23.04 19.46 -24.18
C VAL A 52 23.10 18.36 -23.12
N ALA A 53 22.43 18.58 -21.99
CA ALA A 53 22.39 17.63 -20.88
C ALA A 53 21.52 16.40 -21.22
N VAL A 54 21.82 15.29 -20.55
CA VAL A 54 20.94 14.10 -20.53
C VAL A 54 19.72 14.44 -19.69
N GLU A 55 18.53 14.11 -20.19
CA GLU A 55 17.28 14.32 -19.47
C GLU A 55 16.88 13.07 -18.67
N PHE A 56 16.49 13.28 -17.41
CA PHE A 56 15.95 12.24 -16.54
C PHE A 56 14.54 12.65 -16.14
N THR A 57 13.55 12.21 -16.92
CA THR A 57 12.14 12.56 -16.73
C THR A 57 11.21 11.34 -16.76
N ASP A 58 11.79 10.14 -16.89
CA ASP A 58 11.07 8.89 -16.95
C ASP A 58 10.19 8.67 -15.71
N LYS A 59 9.00 8.14 -15.97
CA LYS A 59 8.01 7.75 -14.96
C LYS A 59 7.45 6.37 -15.29
N ASN A 60 7.10 5.62 -14.26
CA ASN A 60 6.38 4.36 -14.41
C ASN A 60 5.22 4.29 -13.41
N SER A 61 4.02 3.96 -13.89
CA SER A 61 2.79 3.87 -13.11
C SER A 61 2.08 2.52 -13.27
N ASP A 62 2.82 1.45 -13.59
CA ASP A 62 2.25 0.14 -13.89
C ASP A 62 2.00 -0.70 -12.63
N MET A 63 2.55 -0.26 -11.51
CA MET A 63 2.58 -0.99 -10.25
C MET A 63 1.39 -0.61 -9.36
N TRP A 64 0.87 -1.60 -8.63
CA TRP A 64 -0.28 -1.48 -7.75
C TRP A 64 0.01 -2.16 -6.41
N ILE A 65 -0.32 -1.48 -5.31
CA ILE A 65 -0.37 -2.08 -3.99
C ILE A 65 -1.77 -2.67 -3.78
N ASN A 66 -1.83 -3.95 -3.45
CA ASN A 66 -3.03 -4.62 -2.98
C ASN A 66 -2.79 -5.17 -1.58
N TYR A 67 -3.83 -5.16 -0.75
CA TYR A 67 -3.76 -5.80 0.57
C TYR A 67 -5.11 -6.33 1.03
N SER A 68 -5.03 -7.20 2.04
CA SER A 68 -6.16 -7.64 2.86
C SER A 68 -5.73 -7.52 4.31
N SER A 69 -6.59 -6.90 5.11
CA SER A 69 -6.31 -6.50 6.48
C SER A 69 -7.52 -6.80 7.33
N ILE A 70 -7.34 -7.52 8.43
CA ILE A 70 -8.28 -7.58 9.55
C ILE A 70 -7.46 -7.23 10.79
N VAL A 71 -7.84 -6.14 11.46
CA VAL A 71 -7.12 -5.57 12.60
C VAL A 71 -7.85 -5.86 13.92
N GLY A 72 -7.11 -5.86 15.02
CA GLY A 72 -7.69 -5.84 16.36
C GLY A 72 -8.11 -4.43 16.74
N MET A 73 -9.41 -4.14 16.79
CA MET A 73 -9.92 -2.77 17.05
C MET A 73 -9.44 -2.12 18.36
N VAL A 74 -8.94 -2.91 19.32
CA VAL A 74 -8.49 -2.43 20.64
C VAL A 74 -6.96 -2.42 20.78
N SER A 75 -6.26 -3.43 20.27
CA SER A 75 -4.81 -3.60 20.43
C SER A 75 -3.99 -2.93 19.33
N GLU A 76 -4.36 -3.16 18.07
CA GLU A 76 -3.70 -2.62 16.88
C GLU A 76 -4.76 -2.09 15.90
N PRO A 77 -5.38 -0.92 16.16
CA PRO A 77 -6.57 -0.48 15.41
C PRO A 77 -6.28 -0.13 13.95
N SER A 78 -5.01 -0.05 13.56
CA SER A 78 -4.63 0.26 12.19
C SER A 78 -3.25 -0.29 11.82
N ARG A 79 -3.00 -0.34 10.52
CA ARG A 79 -1.72 -0.66 9.89
C ARG A 79 -1.22 0.49 9.03
N SER A 80 0.06 0.42 8.69
CA SER A 80 0.68 1.28 7.69
C SER A 80 1.46 0.44 6.69
N ILE A 81 1.64 0.97 5.47
CA ILE A 81 2.57 0.42 4.50
C ILE A 81 3.75 1.38 4.40
N SER A 82 4.97 0.85 4.53
CA SER A 82 6.21 1.57 4.28
C SER A 82 6.88 1.14 2.97
N VAL A 83 7.79 1.97 2.49
CA VAL A 83 8.66 1.72 1.34
C VAL A 83 10.13 1.93 1.73
N GLN A 84 11.00 1.05 1.24
CA GLN A 84 12.44 1.07 1.52
C GLN A 84 13.25 0.52 0.33
N LEU A 85 14.40 1.11 0.05
CA LEU A 85 15.42 0.49 -0.81
C LEU A 85 16.17 -0.55 0.02
N THR A 86 16.03 -1.83 -0.29
CA THR A 86 16.66 -2.92 0.48
C THR A 86 17.89 -3.50 -0.18
N GLU A 87 18.01 -3.36 -1.51
CA GLU A 87 19.22 -3.77 -2.25
C GLU A 87 19.55 -2.75 -3.35
N GLY A 88 20.85 -2.61 -3.61
CA GLY A 88 21.40 -1.65 -4.57
C GLY A 88 21.41 -0.21 -4.03
N LYS A 89 21.89 0.71 -4.87
CA LYS A 89 21.97 2.13 -4.56
C LYS A 89 21.53 2.94 -5.78
N VAL A 90 20.64 3.92 -5.58
CA VAL A 90 20.33 4.88 -6.63
C VAL A 90 21.63 5.58 -7.05
N PRO A 91 21.99 5.61 -8.35
CA PRO A 91 23.25 6.22 -8.80
C PRO A 91 23.39 7.65 -8.30
N ASP A 92 24.63 8.03 -7.97
CA ASP A 92 24.93 9.37 -7.48
C ASP A 92 24.58 10.43 -8.55
N GLY A 93 24.14 11.60 -8.09
CA GLY A 93 23.55 12.63 -8.95
C GLY A 93 22.07 12.43 -9.30
N LEU A 94 21.49 11.26 -9.02
CA LEU A 94 20.10 10.94 -9.40
C LEU A 94 19.20 10.75 -8.18
N LYS A 95 17.89 10.79 -8.45
CA LYS A 95 16.82 10.58 -7.48
C LYS A 95 15.81 9.60 -8.06
N LEU A 96 15.55 8.54 -7.30
CA LEU A 96 14.36 7.72 -7.44
C LEU A 96 13.34 8.18 -6.40
N SER A 97 12.14 8.49 -6.85
CA SER A 97 11.01 8.75 -5.98
C SER A 97 9.83 7.84 -6.29
N VAL A 98 8.92 7.72 -5.33
CA VAL A 98 7.64 7.04 -5.50
C VAL A 98 6.51 7.76 -4.78
N VAL A 99 5.32 7.73 -5.36
CA VAL A 99 4.08 8.18 -4.72
C VAL A 99 2.99 7.13 -4.91
N ALA A 100 2.18 6.92 -3.88
CA ALA A 100 0.98 6.09 -3.95
C ALA A 100 -0.24 6.97 -4.24
N GLY A 101 -1.05 6.59 -5.23
CA GLY A 101 -2.34 7.19 -5.51
C GLY A 101 -3.40 6.83 -4.47
N SER A 102 -4.52 7.54 -4.49
CA SER A 102 -5.71 7.14 -3.72
C SER A 102 -6.19 5.75 -4.13
N ASP A 103 -6.85 5.02 -3.22
CA ASP A 103 -7.51 3.77 -3.58
C ASP A 103 -8.53 4.03 -4.69
N VAL A 104 -8.64 3.10 -5.64
CA VAL A 104 -9.53 3.24 -6.81
C VAL A 104 -11.01 2.93 -6.54
N GLY A 105 -11.39 2.71 -5.28
CA GLY A 105 -12.78 2.48 -4.86
C GLY A 105 -13.31 1.10 -5.23
N GLN A 106 -12.42 0.10 -5.32
CA GLN A 106 -12.78 -1.26 -5.70
C GLN A 106 -12.74 -2.25 -4.53
N GLY A 107 -12.21 -1.80 -3.39
CA GLY A 107 -12.19 -2.50 -2.12
C GLY A 107 -13.32 -2.06 -1.18
N ILE A 108 -13.34 -2.65 0.02
CA ILE A 108 -14.27 -2.27 1.10
C ILE A 108 -13.48 -2.14 2.41
N GLY A 109 -13.91 -1.21 3.26
CA GLY A 109 -13.37 -0.97 4.60
C GLY A 109 -12.49 0.29 4.67
N ASP A 110 -11.66 0.37 5.70
CA ASP A 110 -10.71 1.47 5.89
C ASP A 110 -9.45 1.23 5.04
N LEU A 111 -9.46 1.74 3.81
CA LEU A 111 -8.46 1.52 2.75
C LEU A 111 -7.22 2.43 2.87
N GLY A 112 -6.96 2.96 4.05
CA GLY A 112 -5.81 3.81 4.30
C GLY A 112 -5.78 5.14 3.54
N ILE A 113 -4.76 5.92 3.85
CA ILE A 113 -4.56 7.27 3.35
C ILE A 113 -3.13 7.36 2.81
N PRO A 114 -2.93 7.51 1.49
CA PRO A 114 -1.61 7.74 0.92
C PRO A 114 -0.99 9.04 1.39
N VAL A 115 0.33 9.06 1.53
CA VAL A 115 1.09 10.30 1.69
C VAL A 115 1.04 11.08 0.39
N LYS A 116 0.61 12.35 0.45
CA LYS A 116 0.36 13.17 -0.75
C LYS A 116 1.62 13.56 -1.53
N ASN A 117 2.76 13.64 -0.83
CA ASN A 117 4.02 14.08 -1.43
C ASN A 117 4.82 12.90 -1.94
N GLU A 118 5.57 13.14 -3.01
CA GLU A 118 6.53 12.20 -3.54
C GLU A 118 7.61 11.85 -2.50
N LEU A 119 7.84 10.56 -2.27
CA LEU A 119 8.84 10.09 -1.32
C LEU A 119 10.11 9.70 -2.06
N ARG A 120 11.25 10.28 -1.68
CA ARG A 120 12.56 9.77 -2.12
C ARG A 120 12.75 8.36 -1.58
N VAL A 121 12.97 7.40 -2.46
CA VAL A 121 13.25 6.01 -2.10
C VAL A 121 14.70 5.93 -1.61
N THR A 122 14.88 5.41 -0.40
CA THR A 122 16.17 5.35 0.31
C THR A 122 16.22 4.09 1.16
N GLU A 123 17.40 3.76 1.68
CA GLU A 123 17.57 2.67 2.66
C GLU A 123 16.84 2.90 3.98
N ARG A 124 16.36 4.13 4.25
CA ARG A 124 15.49 4.40 5.39
C ARG A 124 14.03 4.16 5.00
N SER A 125 13.36 3.28 5.75
CA SER A 125 11.93 3.01 5.64
C SER A 125 11.11 4.28 5.85
N LYS A 126 10.13 4.51 4.97
CA LYS A 126 9.19 5.64 5.03
C LYS A 126 7.77 5.16 4.80
N VAL A 127 6.84 5.59 5.64
CA VAL A 127 5.40 5.30 5.47
C VAL A 127 4.90 5.96 4.18
N ILE A 128 4.28 5.18 3.31
CA ILE A 128 3.66 5.63 2.05
C ILE A 128 2.14 5.59 2.09
N ILE A 129 1.54 4.69 2.88
CA ILE A 129 0.09 4.62 3.14
C ILE A 129 -0.10 4.42 4.65
N LYS A 130 -0.93 5.23 5.29
CA LYS A 130 -1.23 5.17 6.74
C LYS A 130 -2.68 4.81 7.00
N ALA A 131 -3.02 4.49 8.25
CA ALA A 131 -4.39 4.32 8.73
C ALA A 131 -5.20 3.25 7.96
N ILE A 132 -4.58 2.13 7.61
CA ILE A 132 -5.25 0.98 7.01
C ILE A 132 -5.95 0.21 8.14
N GLY A 133 -7.28 0.13 8.12
CA GLY A 133 -8.02 -0.66 9.11
C GLY A 133 -8.35 -2.06 8.60
N SER A 134 -9.49 -2.60 9.03
CA SER A 134 -10.03 -3.84 8.47
C SER A 134 -10.58 -3.55 7.07
N SER A 135 -9.95 -4.10 6.04
CA SER A 135 -10.27 -3.81 4.64
C SER A 135 -9.68 -4.83 3.67
N TYR A 136 -10.16 -4.82 2.43
CA TYR A 136 -9.51 -5.51 1.31
C TYR A 136 -9.63 -4.66 0.05
N THR A 137 -8.58 -4.64 -0.78
CA THR A 137 -8.52 -3.81 -1.99
C THR A 137 -9.01 -4.52 -3.25
N GLY A 138 -9.17 -5.84 -3.19
CA GLY A 138 -9.25 -6.72 -4.36
C GLY A 138 -7.85 -7.12 -4.89
N LYS A 139 -7.81 -7.90 -5.97
CA LYS A 139 -6.59 -8.49 -6.54
C LYS A 139 -6.35 -8.05 -7.98
N GLY A 140 -5.11 -7.66 -8.27
CA GLY A 140 -4.61 -7.36 -9.61
C GLY A 140 -4.41 -5.88 -9.86
N VAL A 141 -4.22 -5.53 -11.14
CA VAL A 141 -4.16 -4.13 -11.58
C VAL A 141 -5.51 -3.43 -11.39
N ARG A 142 -5.49 -2.10 -11.24
CA ARG A 142 -6.69 -1.28 -11.00
C ARG A 142 -7.46 -1.73 -9.75
N LYS A 143 -6.73 -2.16 -8.72
CA LYS A 143 -7.21 -2.47 -7.37
C LYS A 143 -6.23 -1.85 -6.40
N GLY A 144 -6.69 -1.32 -5.27
CA GLY A 144 -5.81 -0.68 -4.31
C GLY A 144 -5.23 0.64 -4.81
N HIS A 145 -3.95 0.87 -4.52
CA HIS A 145 -3.24 2.12 -4.79
C HIS A 145 -2.26 1.96 -5.94
N ASN A 146 -2.36 2.80 -6.97
CA ASN A 146 -1.34 2.86 -8.03
C ASN A 146 -0.05 3.48 -7.49
N LEU A 147 1.09 2.90 -7.84
CA LEU A 147 2.41 3.44 -7.52
C LEU A 147 2.98 4.12 -8.76
N THR A 148 3.30 5.41 -8.64
CA THR A 148 4.04 6.14 -9.67
C THR A 148 5.46 6.38 -9.21
N TYR A 149 6.42 5.74 -9.89
CA TYR A 149 7.84 5.99 -9.75
C TYR A 149 8.27 7.13 -10.68
N SER A 150 9.24 7.91 -10.23
CA SER A 150 9.88 8.94 -11.06
C SER A 150 11.40 8.87 -10.91
N PHE A 151 12.08 9.15 -12.01
CA PHE A 151 13.53 9.22 -12.06
C PHE A 151 13.95 10.61 -12.52
N ALA A 152 14.79 11.27 -11.73
CA ALA A 152 15.17 12.65 -11.98
C ALA A 152 16.60 12.95 -11.53
N LEU A 153 17.20 13.97 -12.16
CA LEU A 153 18.43 14.57 -11.67
C LEU A 153 18.17 15.20 -10.29
N LEU A 154 19.14 15.07 -9.39
CA LEU A 154 19.16 15.84 -8.15
C LEU A 154 19.21 17.34 -8.47
N ASN A 155 18.43 18.14 -7.74
CA ASN A 155 18.48 19.59 -7.83
C ASN A 155 19.67 20.15 -7.01
N GLU A 156 20.87 19.69 -7.34
CA GLU A 156 22.12 20.03 -6.68
C GLU A 156 23.19 20.37 -7.72
N LYS A 157 24.03 21.39 -7.45
CA LYS A 157 25.00 21.90 -8.41
C LYS A 157 26.01 20.85 -8.90
N LYS A 158 26.30 19.83 -8.08
CA LYS A 158 27.25 18.75 -8.38
C LYS A 158 26.60 17.48 -8.91
N ALA A 159 25.26 17.41 -8.97
CA ALA A 159 24.54 16.20 -9.35
C ALA A 159 25.04 15.62 -10.67
N TYR A 160 25.20 16.48 -11.68
CA TYR A 160 25.62 16.03 -13.01
C TYR A 160 27.07 15.48 -13.02
N SER A 161 27.97 16.06 -12.22
CA SER A 161 29.38 15.63 -12.15
C SER A 161 29.61 14.33 -11.38
N GLU A 162 28.62 13.87 -10.62
CA GLU A 162 28.70 12.64 -9.82
C GLU A 162 28.18 11.42 -10.57
N MET A 163 27.57 11.61 -11.74
CA MET A 163 27.01 10.53 -12.53
C MET A 163 28.12 9.64 -13.11
N ASN A 164 27.88 8.33 -13.04
CA ASN A 164 28.77 7.31 -13.57
C ASN A 164 27.95 6.27 -14.31
N PHE A 165 28.17 6.12 -15.62
CA PHE A 165 27.46 5.14 -16.45
C PHE A 165 27.59 3.70 -15.92
N ASN A 166 28.73 3.36 -15.33
CA ASN A 166 29.00 2.03 -14.77
C ASN A 166 28.31 1.79 -13.41
N ALA A 167 27.69 2.81 -12.80
CA ALA A 167 26.95 2.67 -11.54
C ALA A 167 25.51 2.17 -11.74
N SER A 168 25.09 1.91 -12.98
CA SER A 168 23.77 1.37 -13.31
C SER A 168 23.65 -0.07 -12.78
N THR A 169 22.99 -0.23 -11.64
CA THR A 169 22.79 -1.52 -10.97
C THR A 169 21.32 -1.77 -10.67
N PRO A 170 20.88 -3.05 -10.63
CA PRO A 170 19.52 -3.38 -10.19
C PRO A 170 19.26 -2.89 -8.76
N LEU A 171 18.05 -2.40 -8.53
CA LEU A 171 17.57 -1.94 -7.24
C LEU A 171 16.41 -2.83 -6.77
N VAL A 172 16.33 -3.12 -5.47
CA VAL A 172 15.18 -3.79 -4.88
C VAL A 172 14.47 -2.85 -3.92
N VAL A 173 13.22 -2.53 -4.24
CA VAL A 173 12.33 -1.73 -3.41
C VAL A 173 11.36 -2.64 -2.69
N THR A 174 11.40 -2.64 -1.37
CA THR A 174 10.53 -3.46 -0.51
C THR A 174 9.42 -2.60 0.07
N TYR A 175 8.21 -3.17 0.09
CA TYR A 175 7.05 -2.62 0.78
C TYR A 175 6.70 -3.52 1.97
N THR A 176 6.43 -2.91 3.12
CA THR A 176 6.12 -3.65 4.35
C THR A 176 4.80 -3.15 4.92
N LEU A 177 3.87 -4.06 5.20
CA LEU A 177 2.65 -3.79 5.95
C LEU A 177 2.95 -4.06 7.43
N SER A 178 2.72 -3.07 8.30
CA SER A 178 3.04 -3.13 9.73
C SER A 178 1.86 -2.66 10.57
N ASP A 179 1.68 -3.28 11.73
CA ASP A 179 0.75 -2.81 12.77
C ASP A 179 1.24 -1.48 13.38
N ASN A 180 0.28 -0.66 13.84
CA ASN A 180 0.53 0.60 14.52
C ASN A 180 -0.06 0.60 15.93
#